data_AF-A0A8X8LC23-F1
#
_entry.id   AF-A0A8X8LC23-F1
#
_cell.length_a   1.000
_cell.length_b   1.000
_cell.length_c   1.000
_cell.angle_alpha   90.00
_cell.angle_beta   90.00
_cell.angle_gamma   90.00
#
_symmetry.space_group_name_H-M   'P 1'
#
loop_
_entity.id
_entity.type
_entity.pdbx_description
1 polymer ?
#
loop_
_entity_poly.entity_id
_entity_poly.type
_entity_poly.pdbx_seq_one_letter_code
_entity_poly.pdbx_strand_id
1 'polypeptide(L)'
;MMKDKQQGDKVDESVIKIGYEQKKEALFLIDIVGFVALVTSCYDIVDRKLKEGRIKQLKAWPDLVEIYHSKQSGRSVLCESSNLEHLHEQRTTELLADVGYDVIFAPKGMFSRQEKKFDVFLLKSHIILKVDLKAVSSKNPLTIAKRIKEGSDQAPFIVLHICSDIERMALIDGLRSGVYKNKLIREIMLIYKKKLYRLPKNLVESRGIFDIIK
;
A
#
# COMPACT_ATOMS: atom_id res chain seq x y z
N MET A 1 -23.53 44.15 10.94
CA MET A 1 -22.63 44.24 9.76
C MET A 1 -21.21 44.15 10.30
N MET A 2 -20.28 43.29 9.89
CA MET A 2 -20.21 42.21 8.92
C MET A 2 -19.21 41.19 9.52
N LYS A 3 -19.43 39.90 9.25
CA LYS A 3 -18.53 38.80 9.61
C LYS A 3 -17.51 38.65 8.48
N ASP A 4 -16.22 38.77 8.76
CA ASP A 4 -15.18 38.38 7.81
C ASP A 4 -15.00 36.86 7.82
N LYS A 5 -15.30 36.28 6.66
CA LYS A 5 -15.15 34.86 6.36
C LYS A 5 -13.71 34.58 5.96
N GLN A 6 -13.16 33.52 6.55
CA GLN A 6 -11.96 32.81 6.11
C GLN A 6 -12.11 32.40 4.65
N GLN A 7 -11.15 32.80 3.82
CA GLN A 7 -11.01 32.34 2.45
C GLN A 7 -10.04 31.15 2.46
N GLY A 8 -10.60 29.95 2.57
CA GLY A 8 -9.87 28.71 2.32
C GLY A 8 -9.74 28.49 0.82
N ASP A 9 -8.52 28.23 0.36
CA ASP A 9 -8.22 27.81 -1.00
C ASP A 9 -9.05 26.57 -1.36
N LYS A 10 -9.90 26.71 -2.38
CA LYS A 10 -10.61 25.60 -2.99
C LYS A 10 -9.63 24.82 -3.86
N VAL A 11 -9.35 23.59 -3.46
CA VAL A 11 -8.68 22.61 -4.32
C VAL A 11 -9.66 22.22 -5.42
N ASP A 12 -9.21 22.35 -6.67
CA ASP A 12 -9.95 21.98 -7.87
C ASP A 12 -10.20 20.47 -7.89
N GLU A 13 -11.46 20.07 -7.72
CA GLU A 13 -11.93 18.67 -7.65
C GLU A 13 -12.23 18.05 -9.03
N SER A 14 -11.82 18.69 -10.12
CA SER A 14 -11.98 18.11 -11.45
C SER A 14 -10.79 17.20 -11.79
N VAL A 15 -11.06 16.02 -12.39
CA VAL A 15 -10.13 14.93 -12.78
C VAL A 15 -9.93 13.91 -11.65
N ILE A 16 -10.69 12.80 -11.50
CA ILE A 16 -11.17 11.79 -12.46
C ILE A 16 -12.46 11.17 -11.88
N LYS A 17 -13.62 11.36 -12.52
CA LYS A 17 -14.81 10.52 -12.30
C LYS A 17 -14.86 9.49 -13.42
N ILE A 18 -14.38 8.28 -13.16
CA ILE A 18 -14.65 7.13 -14.03
C ILE A 18 -15.21 6.02 -13.14
N GLY A 19 -16.54 5.88 -13.18
CA GLY A 19 -17.32 4.69 -12.86
C GLY A 19 -17.07 4.00 -11.53
N TYR A 20 -17.61 4.54 -10.44
CA TYR A 20 -17.86 3.77 -9.22
C TYR A 20 -19.38 3.71 -8.99
N GLU A 21 -19.97 2.53 -9.14
CA GLU A 21 -21.30 2.23 -8.59
C GLU A 21 -21.10 1.53 -7.25
N GLN A 22 -21.36 2.26 -6.17
CA GLN A 22 -21.34 1.73 -4.82
C GLN A 22 -22.49 0.72 -4.67
N LYS A 23 -22.18 -0.58 -4.63
CA LYS A 23 -23.20 -1.60 -4.29
C LYS A 23 -23.61 -1.43 -2.83
N LYS A 24 -24.93 -1.55 -2.58
CA LYS A 24 -25.57 -1.41 -1.26
C LYS A 24 -24.90 -2.30 -0.20
N GLU A 25 -24.82 -1.74 0.99
CA GLU A 25 -24.24 -2.32 2.20
C GLU A 25 -24.83 -3.69 2.51
N ALA A 26 -23.94 -4.67 2.69
CA ALA A 26 -24.18 -5.82 3.51
C ALA A 26 -23.00 -5.91 4.47
N LEU A 27 -23.31 -5.84 5.78
CA LEU A 27 -22.34 -5.97 6.85
C LEU A 27 -21.90 -7.45 6.91
N PHE A 28 -20.95 -7.85 6.09
CA PHE A 28 -20.39 -9.19 6.15
C PHE A 28 -19.31 -9.23 7.22
N LEU A 29 -19.55 -10.00 8.28
CA LEU A 29 -18.48 -10.44 9.17
C LEU A 29 -17.66 -11.45 8.37
N ILE A 30 -16.53 -11.00 7.84
CA ILE A 30 -15.57 -11.88 7.16
C ILE A 30 -15.19 -13.05 8.08
N ASP A 31 -15.17 -14.27 7.54
CA ASP A 31 -14.62 -15.42 8.27
C ASP A 31 -13.09 -15.27 8.39
N ILE A 32 -12.68 -14.53 9.42
CA ILE A 32 -11.26 -14.24 9.70
C ILE A 32 -10.47 -15.52 9.91
N VAL A 33 -11.04 -16.55 10.55
CA VAL A 33 -10.32 -17.78 10.86
C VAL A 33 -9.99 -18.52 9.56
N GLY A 34 -10.98 -18.70 8.70
CA GLY A 34 -10.80 -19.30 7.37
C GLY A 34 -9.86 -18.48 6.49
N PHE A 35 -10.02 -17.16 6.49
CA PHE A 35 -9.18 -16.25 5.70
C PHE A 35 -7.70 -16.32 6.14
N VAL A 36 -7.42 -16.24 7.44
CA VAL A 36 -6.06 -16.35 8.00
C VAL A 36 -5.45 -17.72 7.70
N ALA A 37 -6.24 -18.79 7.79
CA ALA A 37 -5.78 -20.14 7.44
C ALA A 37 -5.37 -20.23 5.96
N LEU A 38 -6.16 -19.65 5.06
CA LEU A 38 -5.84 -19.60 3.63
C LEU A 38 -4.59 -18.76 3.34
N VAL A 39 -4.45 -17.60 3.98
CA VAL A 39 -3.25 -16.76 3.89
C VAL A 39 -2.01 -17.53 4.37
N THR A 40 -2.10 -18.20 5.52
CA THR A 40 -1.01 -19.04 6.06
C THR A 40 -0.61 -20.13 5.08
N SER A 41 -1.60 -20.82 4.49
CA SER A 41 -1.32 -21.85 3.46
C SER A 41 -0.59 -21.30 2.24
N CYS A 42 -0.83 -20.03 1.85
CA CYS A 42 -0.08 -19.40 0.76
C CYS A 42 1.40 -19.25 1.10
N TYR A 43 1.75 -19.02 2.36
CA TYR A 43 3.16 -18.91 2.80
C TYR A 43 3.84 -20.28 2.89
N ASP A 44 3.15 -21.29 3.42
CA ASP A 44 3.71 -22.62 3.68
C ASP A 44 4.00 -23.43 2.41
N ILE A 45 3.26 -23.17 1.33
CA ILE A 45 3.47 -23.86 0.06
C ILE A 45 4.75 -23.36 -0.62
N VAL A 46 5.65 -24.32 -0.89
CA VAL A 46 6.89 -24.10 -1.64
C VAL A 46 6.66 -24.17 -3.16
N ASP A 47 5.76 -25.05 -3.62
CA ASP A 47 5.48 -25.20 -5.06
C ASP A 47 4.79 -23.97 -5.65
N ARG A 48 5.36 -23.45 -6.74
CA ARG A 48 4.89 -22.21 -7.36
C ARG A 48 3.47 -22.32 -7.91
N LYS A 49 3.13 -23.42 -8.60
CA LYS A 49 1.81 -23.57 -9.25
C LYS A 49 0.71 -23.72 -8.21
N LEU A 50 0.96 -24.51 -7.17
CA LEU A 50 0.04 -24.66 -6.03
C LEU A 50 -0.17 -23.32 -5.31
N LYS A 51 0.91 -22.55 -5.11
CA LYS A 51 0.82 -21.22 -4.49
C LYS A 51 0.01 -20.24 -5.32
N GLU A 52 0.19 -20.22 -6.65
CA GLU A 52 -0.65 -19.43 -7.56
C GLU A 52 -2.13 -19.85 -7.46
N GLY A 53 -2.41 -21.15 -7.32
CA GLY A 53 -3.76 -21.67 -7.06
C GLY A 53 -4.36 -21.15 -5.76
N ARG A 54 -3.61 -21.16 -4.65
CA ARG A 54 -4.07 -20.61 -3.36
C ARG A 54 -4.27 -19.10 -3.39
N ILE A 55 -3.40 -18.37 -4.06
CA ILE A 55 -3.57 -16.92 -4.24
C ILE A 55 -4.84 -16.63 -5.05
N LYS A 56 -5.16 -17.42 -6.08
CA LYS A 56 -6.45 -17.28 -6.79
C LYS A 56 -7.65 -17.52 -5.87
N GLN A 57 -7.58 -18.54 -5.00
CA GLN A 57 -8.63 -18.78 -4.00
C GLN A 57 -8.74 -17.61 -3.02
N LEU A 58 -7.62 -17.06 -2.56
CA LEU A 58 -7.59 -15.91 -1.65
C LEU A 58 -8.23 -14.66 -2.28
N LYS A 59 -7.95 -14.40 -3.56
CA LYS A 59 -8.59 -13.31 -4.31
C LYS A 59 -10.08 -13.51 -4.52
N ALA A 60 -10.52 -14.76 -4.64
CA ALA A 60 -11.91 -15.13 -4.81
C ALA A 60 -12.61 -15.38 -3.46
N TRP A 61 -12.04 -14.90 -2.35
CA TRP A 61 -12.65 -15.05 -1.03
C TRP A 61 -14.04 -14.38 -1.02
N PRO A 62 -15.12 -15.09 -0.62
CA PRO A 62 -16.49 -14.59 -0.79
C PRO A 62 -16.78 -13.26 -0.11
N ASP A 63 -16.12 -12.99 1.02
CA ASP A 63 -16.35 -11.77 1.81
C ASP A 63 -15.52 -10.57 1.34
N LEU A 64 -14.69 -10.74 0.31
CA LEU A 64 -13.94 -9.63 -0.29
C LEU A 64 -14.74 -8.95 -1.39
N VAL A 65 -14.84 -7.63 -1.27
CA VAL A 65 -15.45 -6.76 -2.26
C VAL A 65 -14.37 -6.11 -3.11
N GLU A 66 -14.53 -6.17 -4.43
CA GLU A 66 -13.71 -5.39 -5.34
C GLU A 66 -14.14 -3.93 -5.31
N ILE A 67 -13.22 -3.07 -4.89
CA ILE A 67 -13.44 -1.62 -4.78
C ILE A 67 -12.76 -0.85 -5.91
N TYR A 68 -11.82 -1.48 -6.61
CA TYR A 68 -11.16 -0.92 -7.79
C TYR A 68 -10.67 -2.03 -8.72
N HIS A 69 -10.76 -1.79 -10.03
CA HIS A 69 -10.20 -2.64 -11.06
C HIS A 69 -9.41 -1.82 -12.07
N SER A 70 -8.11 -2.08 -12.19
CA SER A 70 -7.24 -1.42 -13.16
C SER A 70 -7.54 -1.93 -14.56
N LYS A 71 -8.01 -1.03 -15.43
CA LYS A 71 -8.13 -1.32 -16.86
C LYS A 71 -6.78 -1.51 -17.55
N GLN A 72 -5.70 -0.96 -16.97
CA GLN A 72 -4.36 -1.03 -17.54
C GLN A 72 -3.70 -2.39 -17.31
N SER A 73 -3.80 -2.92 -16.08
CA SER A 73 -3.09 -4.13 -15.68
C SER A 73 -3.98 -5.35 -15.47
N GLY A 74 -5.31 -5.16 -15.45
CA GLY A 74 -6.30 -6.17 -15.09
C GLY A 74 -6.25 -6.59 -13.62
N ARG A 75 -5.66 -5.77 -12.74
CA ARG A 75 -5.50 -6.06 -11.32
C ARG A 75 -6.55 -5.36 -10.48
N SER A 76 -6.86 -5.97 -9.35
CA SER A 76 -7.95 -5.52 -8.48
C SER A 76 -7.44 -5.08 -7.10
N VAL A 77 -8.18 -4.15 -6.50
CA VAL A 77 -8.09 -3.83 -5.07
C VAL A 77 -9.33 -4.41 -4.40
N LEU A 78 -9.11 -5.24 -3.39
CA LEU A 78 -10.10 -6.00 -2.66
C LEU A 78 -10.10 -5.57 -1.17
N CYS A 79 -11.28 -5.47 -0.57
CA CYS A 79 -11.46 -5.08 0.83
C CYS A 79 -12.64 -5.83 1.46
N GLU A 80 -12.65 -5.98 2.79
CA GLU A 80 -13.81 -6.53 3.52
C GLU A 80 -15.04 -5.59 3.48
N SER A 81 -14.87 -4.34 3.03
CA SER A 81 -15.94 -3.34 2.94
C SER A 81 -15.74 -2.42 1.74
N SER A 82 -16.86 -1.95 1.18
CA SER A 82 -16.92 -0.94 0.12
C SER A 82 -16.69 0.50 0.63
N ASN A 83 -16.55 0.69 1.95
CA ASN A 83 -16.30 2.00 2.56
C ASN A 83 -14.88 2.04 3.14
N LEU A 84 -13.96 2.69 2.42
CA LEU A 84 -12.60 2.92 2.93
C LEU A 84 -12.55 4.19 3.77
N GLU A 85 -12.13 4.05 5.02
CA GLU A 85 -11.97 5.17 5.96
C GLU A 85 -10.78 6.09 5.60
N HIS A 86 -9.82 5.61 4.79
CA HIS A 86 -8.57 6.31 4.51
C HIS A 86 -8.33 6.51 3.01
N LEU A 87 -8.85 7.62 2.47
CA LEU A 87 -8.76 7.97 1.03
C LEU A 87 -7.33 7.99 0.47
N HIS A 88 -6.31 8.29 1.28
CA HIS A 88 -4.91 8.31 0.84
C HIS A 88 -4.33 6.89 0.67
N GLU A 89 -4.81 5.92 1.44
CA GLU A 89 -4.48 4.51 1.24
C GLU A 89 -5.13 4.00 -0.04
N GLN A 90 -6.39 4.36 -0.28
CA GLN A 90 -7.09 4.03 -1.53
C GLN A 90 -6.30 4.47 -2.77
N ARG A 91 -5.89 5.74 -2.85
CA ARG A 91 -5.10 6.23 -3.99
C ARG A 91 -3.78 5.46 -4.16
N THR A 92 -3.18 5.04 -3.05
CA THR A 92 -1.94 4.27 -3.07
C THR A 92 -2.17 2.86 -3.61
N THR A 93 -3.25 2.20 -3.20
CA THR A 93 -3.59 0.84 -3.66
C THR A 93 -4.05 0.82 -5.11
N GLU A 94 -4.76 1.83 -5.58
CA GLU A 94 -5.11 2.01 -7.01
C GLU A 94 -3.85 2.10 -7.88
N LEU A 95 -2.87 2.91 -7.49
CA LEU A 95 -1.59 3.01 -8.22
C LEU A 95 -0.82 1.68 -8.22
N LEU A 96 -0.86 0.91 -7.13
CA LEU A 96 -0.25 -0.41 -7.05
C LEU A 96 -0.95 -1.40 -7.99
N ALA A 97 -2.28 -1.32 -8.11
CA ALA A 97 -3.04 -2.07 -9.08
C ALA A 97 -2.64 -1.72 -10.51
N ASP A 98 -2.57 -0.44 -10.85
CA ASP A 98 -2.16 0.02 -12.19
C ASP A 98 -0.77 -0.47 -12.62
N VAL A 99 0.15 -0.64 -11.68
CA VAL A 99 1.51 -1.15 -11.96
C VAL A 99 1.64 -2.68 -11.81
N GLY A 100 0.53 -3.39 -11.68
CA GLY A 100 0.46 -4.83 -11.86
C GLY A 100 0.49 -5.67 -10.59
N TYR A 101 -0.01 -5.14 -9.47
CA TYR A 101 -0.23 -5.89 -8.24
C TYR A 101 -1.72 -6.05 -7.95
N ASP A 102 -2.17 -7.24 -7.57
CA ASP A 102 -3.46 -7.33 -6.88
C ASP A 102 -3.25 -6.91 -5.42
N VAL A 103 -4.21 -6.18 -4.85
CA VAL A 103 -4.12 -5.63 -3.48
C VAL A 103 -5.29 -6.14 -2.66
N ILE A 104 -5.03 -6.65 -1.48
CA ILE A 104 -6.08 -7.02 -0.51
C ILE A 104 -5.83 -6.25 0.78
N PHE A 105 -6.77 -5.41 1.23
CA PHE A 105 -6.68 -4.79 2.55
C PHE A 105 -6.70 -5.86 3.65
N ALA A 106 -5.84 -5.70 4.66
CA ALA A 106 -5.83 -6.59 5.80
C ALA A 106 -7.15 -6.43 6.58
N PRO A 107 -7.91 -7.52 6.79
CA PRO A 107 -9.18 -7.44 7.52
C PRO A 107 -9.02 -6.90 8.94
N LYS A 108 -9.94 -6.07 9.44
CA LYS A 108 -9.81 -5.42 10.76
C LYS A 108 -9.68 -6.42 11.92
N GLY A 109 -10.34 -7.57 11.78
CA GLY A 109 -10.33 -8.66 12.78
C GLY A 109 -9.12 -9.60 12.72
N MET A 110 -8.22 -9.45 11.73
CA MET A 110 -7.10 -10.37 11.52
C MET A 110 -6.04 -10.33 12.64
N PHE A 111 -5.87 -9.16 13.28
CA PHE A 111 -4.73 -8.93 14.17
C PHE A 111 -5.09 -9.18 15.63
N SER A 112 -4.32 -10.05 16.29
CA SER A 112 -4.36 -10.15 17.75
C SER A 112 -3.81 -8.88 18.40
N ARG A 113 -4.14 -8.64 19.70
CA ARG A 113 -3.77 -7.39 20.40
C ARG A 113 -2.27 -7.08 20.42
N GLN A 114 -1.41 -8.08 20.25
CA GLN A 114 0.05 -7.94 20.32
C GLN A 114 0.72 -8.06 18.94
N GLU A 115 -0.03 -8.30 17.88
CA GLU A 115 0.52 -8.44 16.54
C GLU A 115 0.74 -7.09 15.86
N LYS A 116 1.81 -7.04 15.08
CA LYS A 116 2.12 -5.92 14.21
C LYS A 116 1.05 -5.82 13.11
N LYS A 117 0.44 -4.64 12.98
CA LYS A 117 -0.66 -4.38 12.05
C LYS A 117 -0.10 -3.79 10.79
N PHE A 118 -0.26 -4.49 9.68
CA PHE A 118 0.06 -3.98 8.34
C PHE A 118 -1.23 -3.72 7.58
N ASP A 119 -1.16 -2.88 6.55
CA ASP A 119 -2.37 -2.36 5.91
C ASP A 119 -2.89 -3.27 4.81
N VAL A 120 -1.98 -3.88 4.01
CA VAL A 120 -2.37 -4.65 2.83
C VAL A 120 -1.51 -5.88 2.58
N PHE A 121 -2.09 -6.85 1.87
CA PHE A 121 -1.38 -7.86 1.12
C PHE A 121 -1.17 -7.40 -0.32
N LEU A 122 0.08 -7.41 -0.80
CA LEU A 122 0.40 -7.23 -2.22
C LEU A 122 0.67 -8.58 -2.87
N LEU A 123 -0.03 -8.84 -3.98
CA LEU A 123 -0.03 -10.11 -4.68
C LEU A 123 0.49 -9.94 -6.11
N LYS A 124 1.43 -10.79 -6.52
CA LYS A 124 1.92 -10.85 -7.91
C LYS A 124 2.39 -12.25 -8.26
N SER A 125 1.66 -12.93 -9.17
CA SER A 125 1.90 -14.36 -9.48
C SER A 125 1.83 -15.20 -8.19
N HIS A 126 2.94 -15.82 -7.79
CA HIS A 126 3.07 -16.65 -6.60
C HIS A 126 3.52 -15.85 -5.36
N ILE A 127 3.79 -14.55 -5.49
CA ILE A 127 4.31 -13.72 -4.40
C ILE A 127 3.13 -13.11 -3.63
N ILE A 128 3.22 -13.19 -2.30
CA ILE A 128 2.36 -12.48 -1.35
C ILE A 128 3.25 -11.75 -0.35
N LEU A 129 3.03 -10.44 -0.19
CA LEU A 129 3.78 -9.59 0.73
C LEU A 129 2.82 -8.93 1.72
N LYS A 130 3.15 -8.96 3.01
CA LYS A 130 2.54 -8.11 4.03
C LYS A 130 3.19 -6.73 3.95
N VAL A 131 2.40 -5.69 3.71
CA VAL A 131 2.90 -4.35 3.39
C VAL A 131 2.15 -3.30 4.20
N ASP A 132 2.91 -2.38 4.77
CA ASP A 132 2.41 -1.17 5.40
C ASP A 132 2.50 0.01 4.41
N LEU A 133 1.43 0.81 4.32
CA LEU A 133 1.29 1.95 3.43
C LEU A 133 1.62 3.23 4.19
N LYS A 134 2.42 4.10 3.56
CA LYS A 134 2.75 5.42 4.10
C LYS A 134 2.68 6.46 2.99
N ALA A 135 1.73 7.38 3.10
CA ALA A 135 1.66 8.56 2.25
C ALA A 135 2.40 9.75 2.91
N VAL A 136 3.22 10.46 2.14
CA VAL A 136 4.04 11.58 2.63
C VAL A 136 3.84 12.79 1.73
N SER A 137 3.15 13.79 2.25
CA SER A 137 2.97 15.10 1.60
C SER A 137 4.00 16.15 2.06
N SER A 138 4.86 15.80 3.01
CA SER A 138 5.95 16.68 3.46
C SER A 138 7.11 16.66 2.45
N LYS A 139 7.82 17.79 2.33
CA LYS A 139 9.10 17.87 1.60
C LYS A 139 10.32 17.66 2.50
N ASN A 140 10.12 17.45 3.80
CA ASN A 140 11.20 17.30 4.77
C ASN A 140 11.75 15.85 4.79
N PRO A 141 13.06 15.63 4.51
CA PRO A 141 13.70 14.31 4.58
C PRO A 141 13.50 13.58 5.91
N LEU A 142 13.46 14.31 7.03
CA LEU A 142 13.26 13.71 8.36
C LEU A 142 11.84 13.14 8.52
N THR A 143 10.84 13.75 7.89
CA THR A 143 9.48 13.19 7.87
C THR A 143 9.46 11.86 7.12
N ILE A 144 10.16 11.78 5.99
CA ILE A 144 10.28 10.53 5.22
C ILE A 144 10.95 9.45 6.08
N ALA A 145 12.08 9.76 6.71
CA ALA A 145 12.80 8.83 7.57
C ALA A 145 11.92 8.31 8.72
N LYS A 146 11.16 9.21 9.37
CA LYS A 146 10.21 8.85 10.43
C LYS A 146 9.12 7.90 9.92
N ARG A 147 8.54 8.17 8.75
CA ARG A 147 7.49 7.33 8.15
C ARG A 147 8.00 5.94 7.76
N ILE A 148 9.23 5.85 7.28
CA ILE A 148 9.89 4.56 7.01
C ILE A 148 10.05 3.76 8.30
N LYS A 149 10.47 4.41 9.40
CA LYS A 149 10.58 3.76 10.70
C LYS A 149 9.22 3.24 11.18
N GLU A 150 8.20 4.10 11.20
CA GLU A 150 6.83 3.74 11.60
C GLU A 150 6.30 2.54 10.80
N GLY A 151 6.46 2.55 9.47
CA GLY A 151 6.01 1.43 8.64
C GLY A 151 6.84 0.16 8.85
N SER A 152 8.16 0.28 9.04
CA SER A 152 9.03 -0.88 9.29
C SER A 152 8.77 -1.57 10.63
N ASP A 153 8.25 -0.81 11.61
CA ASP A 153 7.82 -1.37 12.89
C ASP A 153 6.61 -2.28 12.70
N GLN A 154 5.80 -2.07 11.66
CA GLN A 154 4.64 -2.87 11.31
C GLN A 154 4.93 -4.01 10.31
N ALA A 155 5.66 -3.73 9.24
CA ALA A 155 5.92 -4.68 8.17
C ALA A 155 7.36 -4.56 7.61
N PRO A 156 7.98 -5.67 7.19
CA PRO A 156 9.30 -5.62 6.56
C PRO A 156 9.28 -5.01 5.15
N PHE A 157 8.12 -4.92 4.53
CA PHE A 157 7.89 -4.27 3.24
C PHE A 157 7.01 -3.05 3.48
N ILE A 158 7.40 -1.90 2.93
CA ILE A 158 6.56 -0.70 2.99
C ILE A 158 6.33 -0.16 1.59
N VAL A 159 5.16 0.43 1.37
CA VAL A 159 4.94 1.31 0.22
C VAL A 159 5.02 2.74 0.72
N LEU A 160 5.96 3.49 0.18
CA LEU A 160 6.12 4.91 0.47
C LEU A 160 5.61 5.72 -0.72
N HIS A 161 4.44 6.33 -0.58
CA HIS A 161 3.84 7.18 -1.60
C HIS A 161 4.18 8.65 -1.32
N ILE A 162 5.03 9.22 -2.17
CA ILE A 162 5.40 10.63 -2.09
C ILE A 162 4.36 11.46 -2.84
N CYS A 163 3.55 12.19 -2.07
CA CYS A 163 2.50 13.08 -2.57
C CYS A 163 2.99 14.52 -2.73
N SER A 164 4.24 14.81 -2.38
CA SER A 164 4.88 16.11 -2.52
C SER A 164 5.77 16.17 -3.76
N ASP A 165 6.12 17.40 -4.15
CA ASP A 165 7.13 17.74 -5.17
C ASP A 165 8.54 17.81 -4.56
N ILE A 166 8.84 17.03 -3.51
CA ILE A 166 10.18 16.96 -2.93
C ILE A 166 11.23 16.66 -4.00
N GLU A 167 12.35 17.36 -3.92
CA GLU A 167 13.45 17.14 -4.85
C GLU A 167 14.12 15.77 -4.66
N ARG A 168 14.65 15.23 -5.75
CA ARG A 168 15.27 13.90 -5.80
C ARG A 168 16.35 13.71 -4.72
N MET A 169 17.22 14.70 -4.52
CA MET A 169 18.32 14.60 -3.56
C MET A 169 17.79 14.53 -2.12
N ALA A 170 16.87 15.43 -1.77
CA ALA A 170 16.22 15.44 -0.46
C ALA A 170 15.43 14.15 -0.19
N LEU A 171 14.77 13.59 -1.20
CA LEU A 171 14.11 12.29 -1.10
C LEU A 171 15.10 11.16 -0.81
N ILE A 172 16.21 11.09 -1.55
CA ILE A 172 17.25 10.08 -1.33
C ILE A 172 17.83 10.21 0.08
N ASP A 173 18.08 11.43 0.56
CA ASP A 173 18.57 11.65 1.93
C ASP A 173 17.57 11.16 2.98
N GLY A 174 16.27 11.39 2.77
CA GLY A 174 15.20 10.87 3.62
C GLY A 174 15.11 9.34 3.62
N LEU A 175 15.22 8.72 2.44
CA LEU A 175 15.24 7.26 2.29
C LEU A 175 16.44 6.65 3.02
N ARG A 176 17.65 7.17 2.79
CA ARG A 176 18.90 6.70 3.42
C ARG A 176 18.84 6.85 4.93
N SER A 177 18.35 7.99 5.41
CA SER A 177 18.17 8.25 6.84
C SER A 177 17.17 7.27 7.47
N GLY A 178 16.08 6.94 6.78
CA GLY A 178 15.06 6.00 7.26
C GLY A 178 15.51 4.55 7.31
N VAL A 179 16.38 4.11 6.40
CA VAL A 179 16.92 2.75 6.40
C VAL A 179 18.16 2.58 7.28
N TYR A 180 18.85 3.67 7.62
CA TYR A 180 20.07 3.62 8.41
C TYR A 180 19.84 2.91 9.76
N LYS A 181 20.59 1.84 10.00
CA LYS A 181 20.48 0.94 11.18
C LYS A 181 19.10 0.29 11.37
N ASN A 182 18.15 0.46 10.44
CA ASN A 182 16.85 -0.17 10.50
C ASN A 182 16.99 -1.66 10.15
N LYS A 183 16.82 -2.55 11.14
CA LYS A 183 16.98 -4.00 10.95
C LYS A 183 15.70 -4.70 10.47
N LEU A 184 14.56 -4.01 10.48
CA LEU A 184 13.25 -4.58 10.19
C LEU A 184 12.88 -4.45 8.72
N ILE A 185 13.25 -3.32 8.10
CA ILE A 185 12.97 -3.04 6.69
C ILE A 185 13.78 -3.97 5.77
N ARG A 186 13.09 -4.58 4.81
CA ARG A 186 13.69 -5.38 3.71
C ARG A 186 13.64 -4.63 2.39
N GLU A 187 12.51 -4.01 2.06
CA GLU A 187 12.32 -3.30 0.79
C GLU A 187 11.33 -2.14 0.96
N ILE A 188 11.63 -1.03 0.27
CA ILE A 188 10.74 0.12 0.11
C ILE A 188 10.20 0.10 -1.33
N MET A 189 8.89 0.00 -1.49
CA MET A 189 8.19 0.24 -2.74
C MET A 189 7.84 1.73 -2.83
N LEU A 190 8.69 2.51 -3.49
CA LEU A 190 8.57 3.96 -3.56
C LEU A 190 7.70 4.35 -4.76
N ILE A 191 6.61 5.07 -4.50
CA ILE A 191 5.85 5.77 -5.53
C ILE A 191 6.28 7.23 -5.53
N TYR A 192 6.97 7.65 -6.57
CA TYR A 192 7.48 9.02 -6.72
C TYR A 192 7.35 9.47 -8.18
N LYS A 193 6.81 10.67 -8.41
CA LYS A 193 6.54 11.23 -9.75
C LYS A 193 5.82 10.23 -10.68
N LYS A 194 4.77 9.59 -10.17
CA LYS A 194 3.95 8.57 -10.86
C LYS A 194 4.71 7.31 -11.32
N LYS A 195 5.90 7.06 -10.78
CA LYS A 195 6.68 5.84 -11.04
C LYS A 195 6.80 5.02 -9.78
N LEU A 196 6.70 3.70 -9.92
CA LEU A 196 6.99 2.74 -8.87
C LEU A 196 8.46 2.29 -8.97
N TYR A 197 9.19 2.45 -7.88
CA TYR A 197 10.54 1.93 -7.70
C TYR A 197 10.54 0.87 -6.61
N ARG A 198 11.13 -0.29 -6.91
CA ARG A 198 11.39 -1.33 -5.90
C ARG A 198 12.80 -1.14 -5.37
N LEU A 199 12.90 -0.75 -4.11
CA LEU A 199 14.16 -0.38 -3.48
C LEU A 199 14.48 -1.34 -2.33
N PRO A 200 15.16 -2.47 -2.62
CA PRO A 200 15.75 -3.29 -1.58
C PRO A 200 16.64 -2.46 -0.66
N LYS A 201 16.68 -2.78 0.63
CA LYS A 201 17.42 -2.00 1.63
C LYS A 201 18.87 -1.73 1.22
N ASN A 202 19.57 -2.75 0.73
CA ASN A 202 20.96 -2.64 0.28
C ASN A 202 21.12 -1.67 -0.91
N LEU A 203 20.14 -1.60 -1.81
CA LEU A 203 20.15 -0.62 -2.90
C LEU A 203 20.05 0.80 -2.34
N VAL A 204 19.17 1.04 -1.36
CA VAL A 204 19.01 2.35 -0.71
C VAL A 204 20.30 2.79 0.00
N GLU A 205 21.00 1.86 0.65
CA GLU A 205 22.26 2.14 1.35
C GLU A 205 23.42 2.43 0.39
N SER A 206 23.37 1.87 -0.83
CA SER A 206 24.40 1.97 -1.86
C SER A 206 24.39 3.30 -2.63
N ARG A 207 25.45 3.56 -3.42
CA ARG A 207 25.45 4.66 -4.40
C ARG A 207 24.54 4.40 -5.61
N GLY A 208 24.13 3.16 -5.87
CA GLY A 208 23.28 2.82 -7.01
C GLY A 208 21.89 3.46 -6.96
N ILE A 209 21.40 3.86 -5.79
CA ILE A 209 20.10 4.54 -5.65
C ILE A 209 20.01 5.83 -6.48
N PHE A 210 21.12 6.55 -6.65
CA PHE A 210 21.16 7.78 -7.43
C PHE A 210 20.83 7.50 -8.91
N ASP A 211 21.23 6.37 -9.46
CA ASP A 211 20.98 6.05 -10.87
C ASP A 211 19.54 5.54 -11.12
N ILE A 212 18.89 5.04 -10.06
CA ILE A 212 17.56 4.44 -10.11
C ILE A 212 16.45 5.50 -10.01
N ILE A 213 16.53 6.40 -9.02
CA ILE A 213 15.50 7.41 -8.80
C ILE A 213 15.76 8.59 -9.74
N LYS A 214 14.79 8.89 -10.62
CA LYS A 214 14.84 9.99 -11.60
C LYS A 214 13.82 11.08 -11.25
#